data_AF-A0A7J3W9A7-F1
#
_entry.id   AF-A0A7J3W9A7-F1
#
_cell.length_a   1.000
_cell.length_b   1.000
_cell.length_c   1.000
_cell.angle_alpha   90.00
_cell.angle_beta   90.00
_cell.angle_gamma   90.00
#
_symmetry.space_group_name_H-M   'P 1'
#
loop_
_entity.id
_entity.type
_entity.pdbx_description
1 polymer ?
#
loop_
_entity_poly.entity_id
_entity_poly.type
_entity_poly.pdbx_seq_one_letter_code
_entity_poly.pdbx_strand_id
1 'polypeptide(L)'
;DGKLLQIASTHYLGQRFSKAFEITFLDSDGTRKYAYQTCYGPGVWRILAAVISIHGDDNGLILPFEIAPIQVIIVPIFTKEHKESVEKYCMEVFKSLKAAGFRVEIDFSDKTPGAKYYYWEMMGVPIRAEVGIREVEAKSVTLFRRDNRSRITVQLDGLVEAVKKLGDESLQNLRKRAEEFLQSKIFKATTFEEVKDLADRGGFIIAPFCSIDFDGENCSIKLKETLGLEVR
;
A
#
# COMPACT_ATOMS: atom_id res chain seq x y z
N ASP A 1 11.26 4.74 10.04
CA ASP A 1 12.36 5.57 10.59
C ASP A 1 11.94 7.01 10.92
N GLY A 2 10.69 7.41 10.64
CA GLY A 2 10.20 8.77 10.94
C GLY A 2 10.66 9.82 9.92
N LYS A 3 11.35 9.43 8.84
CA LYS A 3 11.73 10.34 7.76
C LYS A 3 10.59 10.51 6.77
N LEU A 4 10.63 11.63 6.05
CA LEU A 4 9.62 12.01 5.07
C LEU A 4 10.01 11.55 3.67
N LEU A 5 9.02 11.15 2.87
CA LEU A 5 9.20 10.74 1.48
C LEU A 5 8.18 11.48 0.60
N GLN A 6 8.67 12.33 -0.31
CA GLN A 6 7.82 12.95 -1.32
C GLN A 6 7.47 11.93 -2.41
N ILE A 7 6.20 11.52 -2.44
CA ILE A 7 5.70 10.48 -3.37
C ILE A 7 5.07 11.04 -4.64
N ALA A 8 4.65 12.32 -4.64
CA ALA A 8 4.08 12.99 -5.80
C ALA A 8 4.34 14.50 -5.73
N SER A 9 4.38 15.14 -6.89
CA SER A 9 4.34 16.60 -7.02
C SER A 9 3.37 17.02 -8.12
N THR A 10 2.79 18.19 -7.93
CA THR A 10 1.98 18.90 -8.92
C THR A 10 2.57 20.30 -9.08
N HIS A 11 2.63 20.79 -10.32
CA HIS A 11 3.26 22.07 -10.63
C HIS A 11 2.37 22.87 -11.56
N TYR A 12 2.17 24.13 -11.21
CA TYR A 12 1.64 25.15 -12.12
C TYR A 12 2.80 25.85 -12.82
N LEU A 13 2.91 25.64 -14.12
CA LEU A 13 4.03 26.14 -14.93
C LEU A 13 3.74 27.52 -15.53
N GLY A 14 2.48 27.96 -15.44
CA GLY A 14 2.01 29.18 -16.08
C GLY A 14 2.28 29.13 -17.58
N GLN A 15 2.88 30.20 -18.10
CA GLN A 15 3.24 30.32 -19.52
C GLN A 15 4.75 30.26 -19.78
N ARG A 16 5.57 29.90 -18.79
CA ARG A 16 7.05 29.92 -18.95
C ARG A 16 7.49 28.99 -20.08
N PHE A 17 6.96 27.77 -20.08
CA PHE A 17 7.26 26.75 -21.10
C PHE A 17 6.59 27.06 -22.43
N SER A 18 5.33 27.48 -22.43
CA SER A 18 4.64 27.81 -23.69
C SER A 18 5.29 28.97 -24.43
N LYS A 19 5.84 29.97 -23.71
CA LYS A 19 6.65 31.03 -24.33
C LYS A 19 7.98 30.50 -24.88
N ALA A 20 8.67 29.64 -24.14
CA ALA A 20 9.97 29.08 -24.55
C ALA A 20 9.86 28.13 -25.77
N PHE A 21 8.75 27.40 -25.89
CA PHE A 21 8.52 26.40 -26.95
C PHE A 21 7.45 26.84 -27.97
N GLU A 22 7.08 28.12 -27.98
CA GLU A 22 6.11 28.71 -28.92
C GLU A 22 4.75 27.97 -29.00
N ILE A 23 4.29 27.44 -27.86
CA ILE A 23 3.01 26.74 -27.74
C ILE A 23 1.88 27.78 -27.70
N THR A 24 1.30 28.05 -28.86
CA THR A 24 0.26 29.08 -29.05
C THR A 24 -1.06 28.49 -29.53
N PHE A 25 -2.15 29.21 -29.27
CA PHE A 25 -3.49 28.91 -29.80
C PHE A 25 -4.16 30.21 -30.28
N LEU A 26 -5.12 30.10 -31.19
CA LEU A 26 -5.97 31.22 -31.61
C LEU A 26 -7.15 31.33 -30.64
N ASP A 27 -7.28 32.47 -29.96
CA ASP A 27 -8.40 32.73 -29.06
C ASP A 27 -9.61 33.30 -29.81
N SER A 28 -10.76 33.33 -29.14
CA SER A 28 -12.04 33.84 -29.63
C SER A 28 -12.01 35.30 -30.11
N ASP A 29 -11.07 36.10 -29.61
CA ASP A 29 -10.81 37.48 -30.07
C ASP A 29 -9.96 37.55 -31.33
N GLY A 30 -9.58 36.40 -31.91
CA GLY A 30 -8.72 36.31 -33.09
C GLY A 30 -7.24 36.53 -32.81
N THR A 31 -6.83 36.67 -31.55
CA THR A 31 -5.42 36.86 -31.19
C THR A 31 -4.74 35.54 -30.85
N ARG A 32 -3.44 35.42 -31.19
CA ARG A 32 -2.63 34.28 -30.76
C ARG A 32 -2.18 34.46 -29.31
N LYS A 33 -2.52 33.52 -28.44
CA LYS A 33 -2.15 33.52 -27.02
C LYS A 33 -1.32 32.29 -26.66
N TYR A 34 -0.52 32.41 -25.60
CA TYR A 34 0.29 31.31 -25.07
C TYR A 34 -0.55 30.45 -24.12
N ALA A 35 -0.43 29.12 -24.27
CA ALA A 35 -1.14 28.19 -23.41
C ALA A 35 -0.63 28.26 -21.95
N TYR A 36 -1.54 28.16 -20.99
CA TYR A 36 -1.19 27.90 -19.59
C TYR A 36 -0.97 26.40 -19.39
N GLN A 37 0.07 26.03 -18.66
CA GLN A 37 0.49 24.64 -18.49
C GLN A 37 0.56 24.24 -17.02
N THR A 38 0.23 22.99 -16.76
CA THR A 38 0.44 22.28 -15.50
C THR A 38 1.15 20.97 -15.79
N CYS A 39 1.84 20.41 -14.81
CA CYS A 39 2.33 19.04 -14.87
C CYS A 39 2.22 18.37 -13.50
N TYR A 40 2.18 17.04 -13.50
CA TYR A 40 2.18 16.25 -12.28
C TYR A 40 2.99 14.97 -12.52
N GLY A 41 3.65 14.50 -11.48
CA GLY A 41 4.55 13.36 -11.57
C GLY A 41 4.52 12.53 -10.29
N PRO A 42 3.71 11.46 -10.22
CA PRO A 42 3.83 10.50 -9.15
C PRO A 42 5.14 9.72 -9.34
N GLY A 43 5.98 9.69 -8.31
CA GLY A 43 7.17 8.85 -8.30
C GLY A 43 6.74 7.40 -8.10
N VAL A 44 6.41 6.67 -9.18
CA VAL A 44 5.83 5.32 -9.12
C VAL A 44 6.65 4.37 -8.23
N TRP A 45 7.98 4.42 -8.32
CA TRP A 45 8.88 3.64 -7.46
C TRP A 45 8.85 4.08 -5.99
N ARG A 46 8.66 5.38 -5.72
CA ARG A 46 8.52 5.91 -4.34
C ARG A 46 7.17 5.54 -3.73
N ILE A 47 6.11 5.51 -4.53
CA ILE A 47 4.79 5.03 -4.08
C ILE A 47 4.90 3.56 -3.68
N LEU A 48 5.55 2.72 -4.50
CA LEU A 48 5.78 1.32 -4.15
C LEU A 48 6.65 1.18 -2.88
N ALA A 49 7.73 1.96 -2.78
CA ALA A 49 8.56 1.97 -1.57
C ALA A 49 7.75 2.38 -0.33
N ALA A 50 6.89 3.38 -0.43
CA ALA A 50 6.02 3.81 0.66
C ALA A 50 5.05 2.70 1.09
N VAL A 51 4.40 2.01 0.14
CA VAL A 51 3.51 0.88 0.44
C VAL A 51 4.26 -0.20 1.22
N ILE A 52 5.46 -0.58 0.76
CA ILE A 52 6.29 -1.59 1.40
C ILE A 52 6.70 -1.15 2.81
N SER A 53 7.18 0.09 2.96
CA SER A 53 7.69 0.61 4.23
C SER A 53 6.59 0.90 5.26
N ILE A 54 5.39 1.28 4.84
CA ILE A 54 4.28 1.61 5.74
C ILE A 54 3.59 0.36 6.25
N HIS A 55 3.38 -0.63 5.38
CA HIS A 55 2.57 -1.81 5.72
C HIS A 55 3.39 -3.03 6.13
N GLY A 56 4.67 -3.11 5.74
CA GLY A 56 5.54 -4.23 6.10
C GLY A 56 5.65 -4.45 7.62
N ASP A 57 5.94 -5.69 8.01
CA ASP A 57 6.18 -6.08 9.40
C ASP A 57 7.42 -6.98 9.50
N ASP A 58 7.73 -7.47 10.70
CA ASP A 58 8.89 -8.34 10.96
C ASP A 58 8.85 -9.68 10.18
N ASN A 59 7.70 -10.03 9.60
CA ASN A 59 7.48 -11.26 8.85
C ASN A 59 7.46 -11.00 7.34
N GLY A 60 7.75 -9.77 6.89
CA GLY A 60 7.94 -9.42 5.49
C GLY A 60 6.88 -8.46 4.96
N LEU A 61 6.51 -8.64 3.69
CA LEU A 61 5.60 -7.75 3.00
C LEU A 61 4.16 -7.89 3.50
N ILE A 62 3.42 -6.79 3.47
CA ILE A 62 1.95 -6.79 3.55
C ILE A 62 1.45 -5.91 2.40
N LEU A 63 0.89 -6.54 1.37
CA LEU A 63 0.43 -5.83 0.17
C LEU A 63 -1.08 -5.61 0.24
N PRO A 64 -1.59 -4.42 -0.16
CA PRO A 64 -3.00 -4.24 -0.44
C PRO A 64 -3.51 -5.24 -1.49
N PHE A 65 -4.74 -5.70 -1.32
CA PHE A 65 -5.32 -6.78 -2.13
C PHE A 65 -5.34 -6.44 -3.62
N GLU A 66 -5.58 -5.18 -3.97
CA GLU A 66 -5.74 -4.69 -5.34
C GLU A 66 -4.43 -4.75 -6.13
N ILE A 67 -3.30 -4.53 -5.47
CA ILE A 67 -1.97 -4.44 -6.12
C ILE A 67 -1.13 -5.71 -5.95
N ALA A 68 -1.53 -6.63 -5.08
CA ALA A 68 -0.77 -7.86 -4.83
C ALA A 68 -0.71 -8.75 -6.09
N PRO A 69 0.48 -9.14 -6.61
CA PRO A 69 0.57 -9.97 -7.81
C PRO A 69 -0.21 -11.28 -7.69
N ILE A 70 -0.19 -11.87 -6.50
CA ILE A 70 -1.05 -12.99 -6.09
C ILE A 70 -1.92 -12.47 -4.95
N GLN A 71 -3.23 -12.56 -5.13
CA GLN A 71 -4.25 -12.15 -4.17
C GLN A 71 -4.60 -13.29 -3.20
N VAL A 72 -4.73 -14.50 -3.75
CA VAL A 72 -5.04 -15.71 -2.99
C VAL A 72 -4.02 -16.80 -3.35
N ILE A 73 -3.34 -17.35 -2.35
CA ILE A 73 -2.53 -18.55 -2.51
C ILE A 73 -3.24 -19.75 -1.89
N ILE A 74 -3.46 -20.80 -2.69
CA ILE A 74 -4.06 -22.04 -2.21
C ILE A 74 -2.92 -22.97 -1.75
N VAL A 75 -2.97 -23.36 -0.49
CA VAL A 75 -1.99 -24.27 0.12
C VAL A 75 -2.67 -25.58 0.48
N PRO A 76 -2.41 -26.67 -0.28
CA PRO A 76 -2.90 -28.00 0.05
C PRO A 76 -2.18 -28.56 1.28
N ILE A 77 -2.94 -29.20 2.16
CA ILE A 77 -2.48 -29.85 3.39
C ILE A 77 -2.95 -31.31 3.35
N PHE A 78 -2.06 -32.22 2.95
CA PHE A 78 -2.40 -33.63 2.80
C PHE A 78 -1.35 -34.56 3.40
N THR A 79 -1.79 -35.75 3.77
CA THR A 79 -0.95 -36.95 3.91
C THR A 79 -0.92 -37.70 2.57
N LYS A 80 -0.08 -38.73 2.44
CA LYS A 80 0.03 -39.52 1.20
C LYS A 80 -1.31 -40.14 0.76
N GLU A 81 -2.15 -40.52 1.72
CA GLU A 81 -3.40 -41.25 1.48
C GLU A 81 -4.50 -40.38 0.87
N HIS A 82 -4.50 -39.07 1.15
CA HIS A 82 -5.57 -38.15 0.73
C HIS A 82 -5.12 -37.13 -0.31
N LYS A 83 -3.88 -37.25 -0.81
CA LYS A 83 -3.28 -36.28 -1.74
C LYS A 83 -4.17 -35.99 -2.94
N GLU A 84 -4.61 -37.01 -3.66
CA GLU A 84 -5.40 -36.85 -4.89
C GLU A 84 -6.74 -36.13 -4.64
N SER A 85 -7.41 -36.47 -3.54
CA SER A 85 -8.69 -35.85 -3.15
C SER A 85 -8.51 -34.36 -2.83
N VAL A 86 -7.46 -34.02 -2.06
CA VAL A 86 -7.13 -32.63 -1.72
C VAL A 86 -6.72 -31.84 -2.96
N GLU A 87 -5.88 -32.38 -3.83
CA GLU A 87 -5.44 -31.71 -5.06
C GLU A 87 -6.62 -31.42 -6.00
N LYS A 88 -7.54 -32.37 -6.16
CA LYS A 88 -8.76 -32.19 -6.96
C LYS A 88 -9.62 -31.06 -6.42
N TYR A 89 -9.80 -31.00 -5.10
CA TYR A 89 -10.59 -29.95 -4.47
C TYR A 89 -9.88 -28.58 -4.50
N CYS A 90 -8.55 -28.52 -4.36
CA CYS A 90 -7.77 -27.30 -4.61
C CYS A 90 -7.99 -26.75 -6.03
N MET A 91 -8.07 -27.63 -7.03
CA MET A 91 -8.36 -27.22 -8.42
C MET A 91 -9.79 -26.68 -8.58
N GLU A 92 -10.75 -27.18 -7.80
CA GLU A 92 -12.13 -26.66 -7.77
C GLU A 92 -12.16 -25.26 -7.16
N VAL A 93 -11.53 -25.07 -6.00
CA VAL A 93 -11.33 -23.77 -5.32
C VAL A 93 -10.65 -22.78 -6.26
N PHE A 94 -9.57 -23.20 -6.93
CA PHE A 94 -8.83 -22.37 -7.89
C PHE A 94 -9.72 -21.91 -9.04
N LYS A 95 -10.49 -22.82 -9.65
CA LYS A 95 -11.39 -22.49 -10.76
C LYS A 95 -12.47 -21.51 -10.34
N SER A 96 -13.07 -21.70 -9.16
CA SER A 96 -14.09 -20.80 -8.61
C SER A 96 -13.55 -19.38 -8.45
N LEU A 97 -12.41 -19.23 -7.79
CA LEU A 97 -11.80 -17.91 -7.59
C LEU A 97 -11.27 -17.28 -8.89
N LYS A 98 -10.69 -18.09 -9.79
CA LYS A 98 -10.17 -17.59 -11.06
C LYS A 98 -11.30 -17.10 -11.98
N ALA A 99 -12.42 -17.81 -12.01
CA ALA A 99 -13.63 -17.40 -12.74
C ALA A 99 -14.19 -16.07 -12.23
N ALA A 100 -14.02 -15.78 -10.94
CA ALA A 100 -14.38 -14.49 -10.34
C ALA A 100 -13.36 -13.35 -10.62
N GLY A 101 -12.27 -13.63 -11.35
CA GLY A 101 -11.28 -12.63 -11.76
C GLY A 101 -10.12 -12.41 -10.77
N PHE A 102 -10.01 -13.22 -9.71
CA PHE A 102 -8.92 -13.09 -8.75
C PHE A 102 -7.58 -13.59 -9.32
N ARG A 103 -6.48 -12.98 -8.86
CA ARG A 103 -5.11 -13.47 -9.12
C ARG A 103 -4.77 -14.57 -8.11
N VAL A 104 -5.01 -15.81 -8.50
CA VAL A 104 -4.86 -16.98 -7.63
C VAL A 104 -3.78 -17.91 -8.16
N GLU A 105 -3.05 -18.52 -7.23
CA GLU A 105 -2.06 -19.57 -7.48
C GLU A 105 -2.27 -20.75 -6.52
N ILE A 106 -1.69 -21.91 -6.84
CA ILE A 106 -1.67 -23.09 -5.95
C ILE A 106 -0.22 -23.50 -5.69
N ASP A 107 0.14 -23.73 -4.43
CA ASP A 107 1.47 -24.22 -4.04
C ASP A 107 1.49 -25.75 -3.90
N PHE A 108 1.75 -26.45 -5.00
CA PHE A 108 1.97 -27.91 -5.03
C PHE A 108 3.41 -28.34 -4.68
N SER A 109 4.26 -27.45 -4.18
CA SER A 109 5.62 -27.86 -3.80
C SER A 109 5.60 -28.90 -2.67
N ASP A 110 6.62 -29.77 -2.63
CA ASP A 110 6.75 -30.81 -1.58
C ASP A 110 7.25 -30.24 -0.23
N LYS A 111 7.21 -28.92 -0.05
CA LYS A 111 7.59 -28.25 1.20
C LYS A 111 6.54 -28.53 2.30
N THR A 112 6.97 -28.46 3.56
CA THR A 112 6.03 -28.55 4.69
C THR A 112 5.06 -27.36 4.68
N PRO A 113 3.82 -27.52 5.17
CA PRO A 113 2.84 -26.42 5.23
C PRO A 113 3.41 -25.17 5.92
N GLY A 114 4.12 -25.34 7.04
CA GLY A 114 4.76 -24.22 7.74
C GLY A 114 5.79 -23.47 6.89
N ALA A 115 6.59 -24.16 6.08
CA ALA A 115 7.54 -23.52 5.17
C ALA A 115 6.84 -22.75 4.04
N LYS A 116 5.72 -23.29 3.52
CA LYS A 116 4.88 -22.59 2.54
C LYS A 116 4.26 -21.34 3.15
N TYR A 117 3.72 -21.44 4.37
CA TYR A 117 3.09 -20.34 5.08
C TYR A 117 4.06 -19.19 5.26
N TYR A 118 5.25 -19.49 5.80
CA TYR A 118 6.31 -18.51 5.99
C TYR A 118 6.69 -17.81 4.68
N TYR A 119 6.91 -18.58 3.60
CA TYR A 119 7.28 -18.01 2.31
C TYR A 119 6.22 -17.05 1.76
N TRP A 120 4.95 -17.46 1.74
CA TRP A 120 3.89 -16.63 1.16
C TRP A 120 3.49 -15.45 2.04
N GLU A 121 3.62 -15.58 3.37
CA GLU A 121 3.48 -14.46 4.29
C GLU A 121 4.61 -13.44 4.10
N MET A 122 5.84 -13.90 3.90
CA MET A 122 6.99 -13.02 3.60
C MET A 122 6.84 -12.30 2.27
N MET A 123 6.31 -12.97 1.25
CA MET A 123 6.01 -12.38 -0.06
C MET A 123 4.75 -11.48 -0.04
N GLY A 124 4.03 -11.42 1.08
CA GLY A 124 2.91 -10.51 1.29
C GLY A 124 1.64 -10.87 0.53
N VAL A 125 1.40 -12.15 0.26
CA VAL A 125 0.13 -12.61 -0.32
C VAL A 125 -1.01 -12.29 0.67
N PRO A 126 -2.03 -11.50 0.28
CA PRO A 126 -3.05 -11.02 1.21
C PRO A 126 -3.86 -12.12 1.88
N ILE A 127 -4.24 -13.15 1.12
CA ILE A 127 -5.10 -14.25 1.59
C ILE A 127 -4.44 -15.58 1.27
N ARG A 128 -4.34 -16.46 2.26
CA ARG A 128 -4.00 -17.86 2.08
C ARG A 128 -5.24 -18.72 2.27
N ALA A 129 -5.56 -19.53 1.26
CA ALA A 129 -6.60 -20.55 1.32
C ALA A 129 -5.96 -21.89 1.68
N GLU A 130 -6.24 -22.36 2.89
CA GLU A 130 -5.78 -23.64 3.43
C GLU A 130 -6.82 -24.71 3.11
N VAL A 131 -6.38 -25.80 2.46
CA VAL A 131 -7.26 -26.88 2.01
C VAL A 131 -6.68 -28.21 2.41
N GLY A 132 -7.29 -28.88 3.40
CA GLY A 132 -6.96 -30.24 3.79
C GLY A 132 -8.15 -31.19 3.68
N ILE A 133 -7.99 -32.42 4.18
CA ILE A 133 -9.04 -33.44 4.10
C ILE A 133 -10.34 -33.01 4.80
N ARG A 134 -10.25 -32.25 5.89
CA ARG A 134 -11.42 -31.71 6.61
C ARG A 134 -12.21 -30.73 5.75
N GLU A 135 -11.52 -29.84 5.05
CA GLU A 135 -12.12 -28.90 4.10
C GLU A 135 -12.78 -29.63 2.93
N VAL A 136 -12.18 -30.71 2.43
CA VAL A 136 -12.77 -31.55 1.37
C VAL A 136 -14.07 -32.20 1.85
N GLU A 137 -14.05 -32.84 3.02
CA GLU A 137 -15.22 -33.53 3.58
C GLU A 137 -16.37 -32.57 3.90
N ALA A 138 -16.04 -31.37 4.41
CA ALA A 138 -17.00 -30.35 4.79
C ALA A 138 -17.39 -29.39 3.65
N LYS A 139 -16.84 -29.57 2.44
CA LYS A 139 -16.97 -28.64 1.30
C LYS A 139 -16.71 -27.18 1.67
N SER A 140 -15.70 -26.97 2.50
CA SER A 140 -15.30 -25.66 3.01
C SER A 140 -13.87 -25.31 2.64
N VAL A 141 -13.42 -24.09 2.94
CA VAL A 141 -12.06 -23.60 2.76
C VAL A 141 -11.71 -22.72 3.95
N THR A 142 -10.52 -22.91 4.53
CA THR A 142 -10.03 -22.07 5.62
C THR A 142 -9.21 -20.91 5.03
N LEU A 143 -9.64 -19.67 5.25
CA LEU A 143 -8.99 -18.46 4.78
C LEU A 143 -8.20 -17.79 5.90
N PHE A 144 -6.92 -17.55 5.67
CA PHE A 144 -6.03 -16.79 6.54
C PHE A 144 -5.71 -15.42 5.93
N ARG A 145 -5.75 -14.37 6.75
CA ARG A 145 -5.46 -12.99 6.37
C ARG A 145 -4.05 -12.55 6.76
N ARG A 146 -3.31 -11.95 5.83
CA ARG A 146 -1.94 -11.48 6.08
C ARG A 146 -1.84 -10.23 6.96
N ASP A 147 -2.83 -9.34 6.89
CA ASP A 147 -2.82 -8.04 7.55
C ASP A 147 -3.05 -8.13 9.07
N ASN A 148 -3.83 -9.12 9.53
CA ASN A 148 -4.21 -9.29 10.93
C ASN A 148 -4.12 -10.73 11.46
N ARG A 149 -3.73 -11.70 10.62
CA ARG A 149 -3.56 -13.13 10.96
C ARG A 149 -4.83 -13.84 11.43
N SER A 150 -6.00 -13.26 11.17
CA SER A 150 -7.27 -13.92 11.44
C SER A 150 -7.49 -15.11 10.50
N ARG A 151 -8.27 -16.09 10.98
CA ARG A 151 -8.70 -17.25 10.21
C ARG A 151 -10.21 -17.36 10.25
N ILE A 152 -10.81 -17.65 9.10
CA ILE A 152 -12.23 -18.01 9.01
C ILE A 152 -12.38 -19.23 8.10
N THR A 153 -13.38 -20.06 8.36
CA THR A 153 -13.74 -21.17 7.47
C THR A 153 -15.04 -20.82 6.76
N VAL A 154 -15.05 -20.97 5.44
CA VAL A 154 -16.19 -20.62 4.58
C VAL A 154 -16.57 -21.79 3.69
N GLN A 155 -17.85 -21.92 3.36
CA GLN A 155 -18.32 -22.90 2.40
C GLN A 155 -17.87 -22.53 0.98
N LEU A 156 -17.64 -23.52 0.13
CA LEU A 156 -17.19 -23.30 -1.26
C LEU A 156 -18.12 -22.35 -2.03
N ASP A 157 -19.43 -22.48 -1.82
CA ASP A 157 -20.45 -21.64 -2.46
C ASP A 157 -20.36 -20.16 -2.06
N GLY A 158 -19.88 -19.88 -0.84
CA GLY A 158 -19.69 -18.52 -0.30
C GLY A 158 -18.26 -18.00 -0.46
N LEU A 159 -17.36 -18.77 -1.07
CA LEU A 159 -15.93 -18.48 -1.09
C LEU A 159 -15.59 -17.16 -1.80
N VAL A 160 -16.18 -16.92 -2.97
CA VAL A 160 -15.91 -15.73 -3.79
C VAL A 160 -16.29 -14.45 -3.03
N GLU A 161 -17.48 -14.43 -2.44
CA GLU A 161 -17.96 -13.29 -1.67
C GLU A 161 -17.12 -13.07 -0.40
N ALA A 162 -16.72 -14.15 0.27
CA ALA A 162 -15.83 -14.08 1.41
C ALA A 162 -14.46 -13.48 1.04
N VAL A 163 -13.83 -13.95 -0.05
CA VAL A 163 -12.53 -13.42 -0.50
C VAL A 163 -12.63 -11.93 -0.86
N LYS A 164 -13.68 -11.52 -1.56
CA LYS A 164 -13.93 -10.12 -1.89
C LYS A 164 -14.05 -9.27 -0.63
N LYS A 165 -14.91 -9.68 0.30
CA LYS A 165 -15.12 -9.00 1.59
C LYS A 165 -13.82 -8.89 2.40
N LEU A 166 -13.05 -9.97 2.50
CA LEU A 166 -11.78 -9.96 3.22
C LEU A 166 -10.74 -9.05 2.54
N GLY A 167 -10.75 -8.95 1.20
CA GLY A 167 -9.95 -7.99 0.45
C GLY A 167 -10.27 -6.55 0.83
N ASP A 168 -11.55 -6.18 0.80
CA ASP A 168 -12.03 -4.83 1.16
C ASP A 168 -11.69 -4.49 2.63
N GLU A 169 -11.96 -5.43 3.55
CA GLU A 169 -11.64 -5.27 4.97
C GLU A 169 -10.12 -5.15 5.23
N SER A 170 -9.30 -5.85 4.44
CA SER A 170 -7.84 -5.76 4.54
C SER A 170 -7.37 -4.36 4.15
N LEU A 171 -7.87 -3.81 3.03
CA LEU A 171 -7.53 -2.46 2.61
C LEU A 171 -7.94 -1.41 3.66
N GLN A 172 -9.15 -1.53 4.22
CA GLN A 172 -9.64 -0.64 5.27
C GLN A 172 -8.76 -0.71 6.52
N ASN A 173 -8.37 -1.91 6.95
CA ASN A 173 -7.49 -2.09 8.11
C ASN A 173 -6.09 -1.51 7.87
N LEU A 174 -5.50 -1.75 6.70
CA LEU A 174 -4.19 -1.19 6.33
C LEU A 174 -4.23 0.34 6.29
N ARG A 175 -5.29 0.93 5.73
CA ARG A 175 -5.51 2.37 5.70
C ARG A 175 -5.63 2.95 7.11
N LYS A 176 -6.48 2.35 7.95
CA LYS A 176 -6.66 2.79 9.33
C LYS A 176 -5.35 2.77 10.12
N ARG A 177 -4.59 1.67 10.05
CA ARG A 177 -3.28 1.56 10.69
C ARG A 177 -2.29 2.63 10.20
N ALA A 178 -2.27 2.90 8.90
CA ALA A 178 -1.41 3.93 8.32
C ALA A 178 -1.82 5.35 8.74
N GLU A 179 -3.12 5.64 8.80
CA GLU A 179 -3.66 6.92 9.28
C GLU A 179 -3.33 7.13 10.77
N GLU A 180 -3.56 6.13 11.62
CA GLU A 180 -3.20 6.17 13.04
C GLU A 180 -1.70 6.40 13.23
N PHE A 181 -0.86 5.71 12.46
CA PHE A 181 0.59 5.91 12.48
C PHE A 181 0.96 7.34 12.07
N LEU A 182 0.39 7.87 10.99
CA LEU A 182 0.64 9.24 10.54
C LEU A 182 0.22 10.26 11.59
N GLN A 183 -0.98 10.13 12.17
CA GLN A 183 -1.45 11.03 13.22
C GLN A 183 -0.56 10.98 14.47
N SER A 184 -0.05 9.80 14.84
CA SER A 184 0.90 9.66 15.96
C SER A 184 2.25 10.34 15.71
N LYS A 185 2.53 10.71 14.46
CA LYS A 185 3.76 11.36 13.99
C LYS A 185 3.56 12.82 13.56
N ILE A 186 2.39 13.40 13.84
CA ILE A 186 2.14 14.82 13.66
C ILE A 186 2.16 15.49 15.03
N PHE A 187 3.11 16.40 15.20
CA PHE A 187 3.26 17.21 16.40
C PHE A 187 2.89 18.66 16.10
N LYS A 188 2.49 19.40 17.13
CA LYS A 188 2.22 20.84 17.04
C LYS A 188 3.19 21.58 17.96
N ALA A 189 3.71 22.69 17.47
CA ALA A 189 4.55 23.60 18.22
C ALA A 189 4.12 25.04 17.94
N THR A 190 4.27 25.90 18.92
CA THR A 190 3.96 27.33 18.85
C THR A 190 5.18 28.20 19.14
N THR A 191 6.22 27.62 19.75
CA THR A 191 7.50 28.28 20.04
C THR A 191 8.67 27.56 19.37
N PHE A 192 9.79 28.25 19.23
CA PHE A 192 11.00 27.67 18.65
C PHE A 192 11.59 26.58 19.56
N GLU A 193 11.49 26.75 20.87
CA GLU A 193 11.90 25.78 21.89
C GLU A 193 11.11 24.48 21.76
N GLU A 194 9.79 24.54 21.56
CA GLU A 194 8.96 23.35 21.31
C GLU A 194 9.37 22.62 20.01
N VAL A 195 9.70 23.36 18.95
CA VAL A 195 10.22 22.76 17.70
C VAL A 195 11.53 22.03 17.96
N LYS A 196 12.42 22.62 18.75
CA LYS A 196 13.72 22.03 19.11
C LYS A 196 13.53 20.72 19.90
N ASP A 197 12.62 20.68 20.86
CA ASP A 197 12.34 19.48 21.66
C ASP A 197 11.72 18.33 20.84
N LEU A 198 11.11 18.67 19.70
CA LEU A 198 10.47 17.73 18.79
C LEU A 198 11.36 17.30 17.61
N ALA A 199 12.51 17.94 17.38
CA ALA A 199 13.33 17.76 16.19
C ALA A 199 13.76 16.29 15.96
N ASP A 200 14.08 15.57 17.03
CA ASP A 200 14.56 14.17 16.97
C ASP A 200 13.43 13.11 17.02
N ARG A 201 12.16 13.53 17.14
CA ARG A 201 11.02 12.58 17.25
C ARG A 201 10.67 11.88 15.93
N GLY A 202 11.10 12.47 14.82
CA GLY A 202 10.70 12.08 13.45
C GLY A 202 9.22 12.35 13.18
N GLY A 203 8.84 12.49 11.91
CA GLY A 203 7.49 12.85 11.48
C GLY A 203 7.36 14.31 11.07
N PHE A 204 6.20 14.90 11.33
CA PHE A 204 5.87 16.29 10.98
C PHE A 204 5.71 17.15 12.23
N ILE A 205 6.21 18.39 12.15
CA ILE A 205 5.95 19.42 13.15
C ILE A 205 5.15 20.52 12.46
N ILE A 206 3.95 20.78 12.94
CA ILE A 206 3.11 21.88 12.50
C ILE A 206 3.39 23.07 13.43
N ALA A 207 3.90 24.16 12.87
CA ALA A 207 4.20 25.37 13.61
C ALA A 207 3.83 26.63 12.81
N PRO A 208 3.50 27.74 13.49
CA PRO A 208 3.46 29.06 12.87
C PRO A 208 4.81 29.35 12.21
N PHE A 209 4.78 29.93 11.00
CA PHE A 209 5.98 30.24 10.24
C PHE A 209 5.98 31.70 9.80
N CYS A 210 7.17 32.28 9.63
CA CYS A 210 7.34 33.72 9.53
C CYS A 210 6.76 34.34 8.24
N SER A 211 6.79 33.61 7.12
CA SER A 211 6.13 34.00 5.86
C SER A 211 6.02 32.79 4.92
N ILE A 212 5.04 32.82 4.02
CA ILE A 212 4.92 31.88 2.89
C ILE A 212 5.61 32.40 1.61
N ASP A 213 6.08 33.65 1.63
CA ASP A 213 6.84 34.29 0.56
C ASP A 213 8.36 34.10 0.75
N PHE A 214 9.17 34.65 -0.15
CA PHE A 214 10.64 34.56 -0.10
C PHE A 214 11.27 35.11 1.20
N ASP A 215 10.59 36.02 1.90
CA ASP A 215 11.03 36.50 3.21
C ASP A 215 11.17 35.36 4.25
N GLY A 216 10.44 34.26 4.05
CA GLY A 216 10.51 33.06 4.90
C GLY A 216 11.76 32.21 4.71
N GLU A 217 12.55 32.44 3.65
CA GLU A 217 13.72 31.62 3.32
C GLU A 217 14.76 31.62 4.45
N ASN A 218 15.02 32.79 5.05
CA ASN A 218 15.95 32.91 6.17
C ASN A 218 15.51 32.08 7.39
N CYS A 219 14.21 32.02 7.67
CA CYS A 219 13.67 31.19 8.76
C CYS A 219 13.86 29.69 8.45
N SER A 220 13.67 29.28 7.19
CA SER A 220 13.87 27.90 6.76
C SER A 220 15.34 27.49 6.84
N ILE A 221 16.26 28.35 6.40
CA ILE A 221 17.71 28.13 6.49
C ILE A 221 18.11 27.96 7.95
N LYS A 222 17.65 28.86 8.84
CA LYS A 222 17.91 28.76 10.28
C LYS A 222 17.45 27.43 10.88
N LEU A 223 16.26 26.95 10.53
CA LEU A 223 15.75 25.65 10.98
C LEU A 223 16.63 24.50 10.49
N LYS A 224 17.06 24.54 9.23
CA LYS A 224 17.91 23.53 8.63
C LYS A 224 19.30 23.48 9.26
N GLU A 225 19.94 24.62 9.44
CA GLU A 225 21.29 24.72 10.02
C GLU A 225 21.31 24.39 11.52
N THR A 226 20.28 24.81 12.25
CA THR A 226 20.25 24.65 13.72
C THR A 226 19.72 23.27 14.13
N LEU A 227 18.69 22.77 13.44
CA LEU A 227 17.93 21.59 13.87
C LEU A 227 17.92 20.46 12.83
N GLY A 228 18.52 20.66 11.65
CA GLY A 228 18.46 19.67 10.56
C GLY A 228 17.07 19.49 9.94
N LEU A 229 16.13 20.39 10.24
CA LEU A 229 14.75 20.31 9.77
C LEU A 229 14.57 20.98 8.40
N GLU A 230 13.68 20.43 7.58
CA GLU A 230 13.31 21.02 6.28
C GLU A 230 11.84 21.46 6.31
N VAL A 231 11.57 22.69 5.90
CA VAL A 231 10.20 23.18 5.66
C VAL A 231 9.64 22.50 4.42
N ARG A 232 8.38 22.08 4.48
CA ARG A 232 7.68 21.31 3.45
C ARG A 232 6.50 22.06 2.88
#